data_AF-A0A2T2SE22-F1
#
_entry.id   AF-A0A2T2SE22-F1
#
_cell.length_a   1.000
_cell.length_b   1.000
_cell.length_c   1.000
_cell.angle_alpha   90.00
_cell.angle_beta   90.00
_cell.angle_gamma   90.00
#
_symmetry.space_group_name_H-M   'P 1'
#
loop_
_entity.id
_entity.type
_entity.pdbx_description
1 polymer ?
#
loop_
_entity_poly.entity_id
_entity_poly.type
_entity_poly.pdbx_seq_one_letter_code
_entity_poly.pdbx_strand_id
1 'polypeptide(L)' 'DSRDDGAEERLDVVDSPDGLWKCYTIFNCNEACPKDIDITRWLSALKRKAATSQASTKA' A
#
# COMPACT_ATOMS: atom_id res chain seq x y z
N ASP A 1 6.25 1.11 -11.29
CA ASP A 1 6.83 0.61 -12.54
C ASP A 1 6.73 1.77 -13.53
N SER A 2 7.80 2.13 -14.23
CA SER A 2 7.78 3.29 -15.14
C SER A 2 6.93 3.06 -16.39
N ARG A 3 6.53 1.81 -16.64
CA ARG A 3 5.66 1.42 -17.76
C ARG A 3 4.18 1.38 -17.37
N ASP A 4 3.88 1.61 -16.09
CA ASP A 4 2.53 1.47 -15.58
C ASP A 4 1.82 2.83 -15.51
N ASP A 5 0.83 3.00 -16.37
CA ASP A 5 0.01 4.21 -16.44
C ASP A 5 -1.24 4.15 -15.53
N GLY A 6 -1.57 2.97 -14.98
CA GLY A 6 -2.78 2.73 -14.20
C GLY A 6 -2.58 2.84 -12.67
N ALA A 7 -1.61 3.63 -12.23
CA ALA A 7 -1.13 3.60 -10.85
C ALA A 7 -2.11 4.27 -9.86
N GLU A 8 -3.00 5.13 -10.35
CA GLU A 8 -4.02 5.83 -9.57
C GLU A 8 -5.27 4.96 -9.41
N GLU A 9 -5.77 4.37 -10.50
CA GLU A 9 -6.94 3.49 -10.46
C GLU A 9 -6.71 2.27 -9.55
N ARG A 10 -5.49 1.73 -9.55
CA ARG A 10 -5.15 0.62 -8.64
C ARG A 10 -5.02 1.07 -7.19
N LEU A 11 -4.60 2.31 -6.95
CA LEU A 11 -4.51 2.84 -5.59
C LEU A 11 -5.91 3.01 -4.99
N ASP A 12 -6.87 3.48 -5.77
CA ASP A 12 -8.27 3.64 -5.35
C ASP A 12 -8.92 2.31 -4.96
N VAL A 13 -8.60 1.22 -5.68
CA VAL A 13 -9.11 -0.11 -5.36
C VAL A 13 -8.63 -0.60 -3.98
N VAL A 14 -7.39 -0.30 -3.61
CA VAL A 14 -6.79 -0.79 -2.36
C VAL A 14 -6.92 0.19 -1.20
N ASP A 15 -7.14 1.49 -1.47
CA ASP A 15 -7.36 2.54 -0.49
C ASP A 15 -8.77 2.48 0.11
N SER A 16 -9.05 1.38 0.81
CA SER A 16 -10.32 1.14 1.49
C SER A 16 -10.10 0.61 2.91
N PRO A 17 -11.07 0.79 3.82
CA PRO A 17 -11.00 0.26 5.19
C PRO A 17 -10.80 -1.27 5.22
N ASP A 18 -11.34 -1.98 4.23
CA ASP A 18 -11.22 -3.43 4.10
C ASP A 18 -9.97 -3.89 3.35
N GLY A 19 -9.25 -2.97 2.70
CA GLY A 19 -8.01 -3.22 1.96
C GLY A 19 -6.77 -2.83 2.75
N LEU A 20 -6.04 -1.84 2.23
CA LEU A 20 -4.71 -1.42 2.69
C LEU A 20 -4.64 -1.11 4.19
N TRP A 21 -5.74 -0.62 4.76
CA TRP A 21 -5.79 -0.15 6.14
C TRP A 21 -5.94 -1.26 7.19
N LYS A 22 -6.25 -2.51 6.80
CA LYS A 22 -6.29 -3.66 7.72
C LYS A 22 -4.92 -4.17 8.18
N CYS A 23 -3.84 -3.67 7.61
CA CYS A 23 -2.52 -4.02 8.12
C CYS A 23 -2.22 -3.26 9.41
N TYR A 24 -2.17 -3.96 10.53
CA TYR A 24 -1.81 -3.41 11.85
C TYR A 24 -0.33 -3.58 12.19
N THR A 25 0.53 -3.77 11.18
CA THR A 25 1.99 -3.91 11.36
C THR A 25 2.35 -4.98 12.41
N ILE A 26 1.78 -6.19 12.26
CA ILE A 26 2.07 -7.35 13.12
C ILE A 26 3.35 -8.10 12.66
N PHE A 27 3.84 -7.80 11.45
CA PHE A 27 5.10 -8.29 10.87
C PHE A 27 5.21 -9.80 10.52
N ASN A 28 4.22 -10.62 10.87
CA ASN A 28 4.21 -12.06 10.50
C ASN A 28 4.40 -12.32 9.00
N CYS A 29 3.96 -11.42 8.12
CA CYS A 29 4.14 -11.58 6.67
C CYS A 29 5.61 -11.53 6.23
N ASN A 30 6.45 -10.73 6.89
CA ASN A 30 7.89 -10.69 6.61
C ASN A 30 8.56 -11.98 7.09
N GLU A 31 8.25 -12.45 8.30
CA GLU A 31 8.83 -13.68 8.87
C GLU A 31 8.42 -14.93 8.09
N ALA A 32 7.16 -14.98 7.60
CA ALA A 32 6.65 -16.11 6.86
C ALA A 32 7.09 -16.13 5.38
N CYS A 33 7.73 -15.07 4.87
CA CYS A 33 8.03 -14.96 3.44
C CYS A 33 9.20 -15.88 3.05
N PRO A 34 9.01 -16.93 2.23
CA PRO A 34 10.09 -17.83 1.82
C PRO A 34 11.03 -17.23 0.76
N LYS A 35 10.79 -15.97 0.38
CA LYS A 35 11.52 -15.24 -0.66
C LYS A 35 12.24 -14.02 -0.11
N ASP A 36 12.25 -13.84 1.22
CA ASP A 36 12.89 -12.71 1.90
C ASP A 36 12.43 -11.35 1.36
N ILE A 37 11.15 -11.26 0.97
CA ILE A 37 10.57 -10.00 0.53
C ILE A 37 10.21 -9.20 1.77
N ASP A 38 10.68 -7.96 1.82
CA ASP A 38 10.24 -7.00 2.83
C ASP A 38 8.85 -6.44 2.47
N ILE A 39 7.83 -7.25 2.70
CA ILE A 39 6.41 -6.94 2.42
C ILE A 39 6.00 -5.69 3.20
N THR A 40 6.41 -5.56 4.46
CA THR A 40 5.97 -4.44 5.32
C THR A 40 6.52 -3.09 4.87
N ARG A 41 7.74 -3.03 4.32
CA ARG A 41 8.28 -1.82 3.68
C ARG A 41 7.41 -1.37 2.51
N TRP A 42 7.03 -2.29 1.63
CA TRP A 42 6.22 -1.96 0.45
C TRP A 42 4.80 -1.57 0.84
N LEU A 43 4.20 -2.27 1.80
CA LEU A 43 2.88 -1.92 2.32
C LEU A 43 2.86 -0.52 2.97
N SER A 44 3.91 -0.20 3.73
CA SER A 44 4.08 1.12 4.35
C SER A 44 4.29 2.22 3.31
N ALA A 45 5.03 1.95 2.24
CA ALA A 45 5.18 2.88 1.12
C ALA A 45 3.83 3.14 0.42
N LEU A 46 3.02 2.10 0.24
CA LEU A 46 1.68 2.21 -0.34
C LEU A 46 0.74 3.04 0.55
N LYS A 47 0.76 2.80 1.87
CA LYS A 47 0.00 3.60 2.85
C LYS A 47 0.37 5.07 2.83
N ARG A 48 1.67 5.39 2.74
CA ARG A 48 2.12 6.78 2.59
C ARG A 48 1.60 7.38 1.29
N LYS A 49 1.69 6.65 0.17
CA LYS A 49 1.18 7.13 -1.12
C LYS A 49 -0.32 7.45 -1.04
N ALA A 50 -1.12 6.54 -0.49
CA ALA A 50 -2.56 6.73 -0.27
C ALA A 50 -2.86 7.91 0.68
N ALA A 51 -2.15 8.03 1.80
CA ALA A 51 -2.32 9.15 2.72
C ALA A 51 -1.98 10.51 2.08
N THR A 52 -0.97 10.55 1.21
CA THR A 52 -0.59 11.77 0.48
C THR A 52 -1.53 12.10 -0.68
N SER A 53 -2.11 11.10 -1.36
CA SER A 53 -3.08 11.36 -2.44
C SER A 53 -4.40 11.95 -1.90
N GLN A 54 -4.85 11.51 -0.72
CA GLN A 54 -6.05 12.06 -0.07
C GLN A 54 -5.94 13.54 0.32
N ALA A 55 -4.72 14.11 0.41
CA ALA A 55 -4.53 15.55 0.65
C ALA A 55 -4.88 16.41 -0.56
N SER A 56 -4.91 15.84 -1.77
CA SER A 56 -5.20 16.55 -3.02
C SER A 56 -6.69 16.58 -3.40
N THR A 57 -7.51 15.66 -2.89
CA THR A 57 -8.92 15.49 -3.29
C THR A 57 -9.93 16.19 -2.37
N LYS A 58 -9.46 16.87 -1.32
CA LYS A 58 -10.31 17.55 -0.31
C LYS A 58 -10.29 19.08 -0.37
N ALA A 59 -9.75 19.66 -1.46
CA ALA A 59 -9.74 21.10 -1.73
C ALA A 59 -10.85 21.50 -2.70
#